data_AF-A0A813JWG8-F1
#
_entry.id   AF-A0A813JWG8-F1
#
_cell.length_a   1.000
_cell.length_b   1.000
_cell.length_c   1.000
_cell.angle_alpha   90.00
_cell.angle_beta   90.00
_cell.angle_gamma   90.00
#
_symmetry.space_group_name_H-M   'P 1'
#
loop_
_entity.id
_entity.type
_entity.pdbx_description
1 polymer ?
#
loop_
_entity_poly.entity_id
_entity_poly.type
_entity_poly.pdbx_seq_one_letter_code
_entity_poly.pdbx_strand_id
1 'polypeptide(L)'
;MSQSGGDSSAVAALLTDGVVQVCGTNDGSFAAIKANGSVVTWGIDAHGGDSSAVAALLTEGVVQVCGNNCAFAAIKANSSVVTWGRADDGGDSSAVAALLTEGVVQVCGNNGAFAAIKANGSLVTWGKVNFGGNFQAVTALLTDGVVQVCGNTNAFAAIKANGSVVTWGRAGDGGDSSAVAALLTEGVVQVCGNNGVFAAIKANGSVVTWGKADNGGNSSAVAALLTEGVIQEPEKKEKKEKKEKKEKKEKKEKKEKKDKKEKDDDDDDDDDAEKKEKKEKKEKKEKKEKKEKREKKEKSEKKDKKDKKDKKEKDDKGSDSDDDDDNEVKNLEFDDAETKAVIANLAAFVATKGGKPSTADFFEEIRMQQLAKVFDTKVRLYVAFESLCGSTMDAKGVSQYSKQIEKVITNAKMSTAEVLWALGAYVKANPGSLKAYAMTLKAVFDEDWCEEKKLLEYYNEDEGEDDPGFADCKKSAAPFLKWLETADSDDDDDDSDSD
;
A
#
# COMPACT_ATOMS: atom_id res chain seq x y z
N MET A 1 24.69 -26.95 16.70
CA MET A 1 23.59 -25.98 16.92
C MET A 1 23.54 -24.96 15.78
N SER A 2 23.28 -25.39 14.55
CA SER A 2 23.31 -24.53 13.35
C SER A 2 22.29 -25.02 12.33
N GLN A 3 20.99 -24.91 12.65
CA GLN A 3 19.91 -25.25 11.71
C GLN A 3 18.78 -24.21 11.74
N SER A 4 19.12 -22.97 12.08
CA SER A 4 18.19 -21.86 11.93
C SER A 4 18.73 -20.99 10.82
N GLY A 5 17.97 -20.85 9.73
CA GLY A 5 18.37 -20.15 8.51
C GLY A 5 18.87 -18.72 8.66
N GLY A 6 18.61 -18.09 9.81
CA GLY A 6 18.96 -16.70 10.07
C GLY A 6 20.46 -16.44 10.25
N ASP A 7 21.31 -17.48 10.29
CA ASP A 7 22.76 -17.28 10.32
C ASP A 7 23.29 -16.90 8.93
N SER A 8 23.56 -15.61 8.74
CA SER A 8 24.15 -15.07 7.51
C SER A 8 25.68 -14.96 7.56
N SER A 9 26.35 -15.54 8.57
CA SER A 9 27.81 -15.40 8.76
C SER A 9 28.61 -15.87 7.54
N ALA A 10 28.13 -16.91 6.84
CA ALA A 10 28.75 -17.44 5.62
C ALA A 10 28.73 -16.45 4.45
N VAL A 11 27.75 -15.52 4.42
CA VAL A 11 27.56 -14.54 3.36
C VAL A 11 27.71 -13.10 3.84
N ALA A 12 28.15 -12.88 5.08
CA ALA A 12 28.17 -11.57 5.72
C ALA A 12 28.96 -10.52 4.92
N ALA A 13 30.08 -10.92 4.32
CA ALA A 13 30.91 -10.06 3.45
C ALA A 13 30.18 -9.61 2.18
N LEU A 14 29.21 -10.39 1.69
CA LEU A 14 28.43 -10.06 0.49
C LEU A 14 27.25 -9.13 0.80
N LEU A 15 26.85 -9.05 2.07
CA LEU A 15 25.70 -8.27 2.57
C LEU A 15 26.11 -6.94 3.23
N THR A 16 27.39 -6.56 3.21
CA THR A 16 27.88 -5.37 3.91
C THR A 16 27.41 -4.05 3.31
N ASP A 17 27.04 -4.03 2.03
CA ASP A 17 26.55 -2.85 1.34
C ASP A 17 25.65 -3.22 0.14
N GLY A 18 24.80 -2.28 -0.25
CA GLY A 18 24.01 -2.32 -1.46
C GLY A 18 22.81 -3.26 -1.40
N VAL A 19 22.41 -3.79 -0.25
CA VAL A 19 21.19 -4.61 -0.15
C VAL A 19 19.95 -3.71 -0.24
N VAL A 20 19.06 -3.98 -1.20
CA VAL A 20 17.83 -3.21 -1.44
C VAL A 20 16.56 -3.95 -1.02
N GLN A 21 16.59 -5.28 -1.02
CA GLN A 21 15.46 -6.11 -0.58
C GLN A 21 16.00 -7.38 0.08
N VAL A 22 15.33 -7.86 1.13
CA VAL A 22 15.52 -9.21 1.68
C VAL A 22 14.18 -9.92 1.69
N CYS A 23 14.15 -11.15 1.20
CA CYS A 23 13.01 -12.05 1.23
C CYS A 23 13.41 -13.33 1.97
N GLY A 24 12.49 -13.88 2.76
CA GLY A 24 12.70 -15.13 3.48
C GLY A 24 11.63 -16.15 3.13
N THR A 25 11.99 -17.42 3.21
CA THR A 25 11.01 -18.50 3.28
C THR A 25 10.56 -18.74 4.71
N ASN A 26 9.38 -19.35 4.88
CA ASN A 26 8.90 -19.70 6.21
C ASN A 26 9.79 -20.76 6.90
N ASP A 27 10.47 -21.61 6.14
CA ASP A 27 11.34 -22.67 6.66
C ASP A 27 12.83 -22.29 6.64
N GLY A 28 13.16 -21.00 6.79
CA GLY A 28 14.52 -20.58 7.14
C GLY A 28 15.52 -20.59 5.97
N SER A 29 15.12 -20.10 4.81
CA SER A 29 16.04 -19.68 3.76
C SER A 29 15.80 -18.22 3.42
N PHE A 30 16.82 -17.56 2.91
CA PHE A 30 16.80 -16.13 2.67
C PHE A 30 17.47 -15.80 1.34
N ALA A 31 16.98 -14.74 0.70
CA ALA A 31 17.52 -14.16 -0.50
C ALA A 31 17.56 -12.64 -0.35
N ALA A 32 18.70 -12.02 -0.66
CA ALA A 32 18.88 -10.58 -0.67
C ALA A 32 19.20 -10.08 -2.07
N ILE A 33 18.45 -9.07 -2.53
CA ILE A 33 18.74 -8.36 -3.78
C ILE A 33 19.69 -7.22 -3.46
N LYS A 34 20.73 -7.08 -4.28
CA LYS A 34 21.66 -5.95 -4.23
C LYS A 34 21.29 -4.87 -5.24
N ALA A 35 21.79 -3.65 -5.07
CA ALA A 35 21.49 -2.48 -5.88
C ALA A 35 21.91 -2.65 -7.35
N ASN A 36 22.86 -3.53 -7.63
CA ASN A 36 23.26 -3.92 -8.98
C ASN A 36 22.35 -5.02 -9.59
N GLY A 37 21.28 -5.43 -8.90
CA GLY A 37 20.36 -6.49 -9.31
C GLY A 37 20.90 -7.91 -9.13
N SER A 38 22.02 -8.11 -8.43
CA SER A 38 22.50 -9.46 -8.06
C SER A 38 21.76 -10.00 -6.83
N VAL A 39 21.69 -11.33 -6.68
CA VAL A 39 21.05 -11.99 -5.53
C VAL A 39 22.07 -12.80 -4.73
N VAL A 40 21.99 -12.68 -3.40
CA VAL A 40 22.75 -13.48 -2.43
C VAL A 40 21.76 -14.33 -1.64
N THR A 41 21.97 -15.64 -1.59
CA THR A 41 21.12 -16.57 -0.83
C THR A 41 21.88 -17.21 0.32
N TRP A 42 21.16 -17.58 1.39
CA TRP A 42 21.69 -18.35 2.52
C TRP A 42 20.56 -19.05 3.27
N GLY A 43 20.91 -19.92 4.21
CA GLY A 43 19.96 -20.66 5.03
C GLY A 43 19.91 -22.14 4.65
N ILE A 44 18.73 -22.76 4.64
CA ILE A 44 18.58 -24.18 4.33
C ILE A 44 18.72 -24.41 2.82
N ASP A 45 19.75 -25.16 2.42
CA ASP A 45 20.06 -25.46 1.02
C ASP A 45 18.84 -25.98 0.24
N ALA A 46 18.18 -27.02 0.78
CA ALA A 46 17.02 -27.65 0.17
C ALA A 46 15.81 -26.71 0.00
N HIS A 47 15.78 -25.59 0.72
CA HIS A 47 14.69 -24.61 0.71
C HIS A 47 15.08 -23.31 -0.02
N GLY A 48 16.14 -23.37 -0.84
CA GLY A 48 16.61 -22.24 -1.66
C GLY A 48 17.71 -21.40 -1.03
N GLY A 49 18.31 -21.87 0.07
CA GLY A 49 19.57 -21.30 0.59
C GLY A 49 20.73 -21.50 -0.37
N ASP A 50 20.72 -22.62 -1.11
CA ASP A 50 21.61 -22.88 -2.24
C ASP A 50 20.91 -22.49 -3.55
N SER A 51 21.46 -21.49 -4.23
CA SER A 51 21.01 -21.04 -5.55
C SER A 51 22.03 -21.37 -6.65
N SER A 52 23.00 -22.25 -6.41
CA SER A 52 24.09 -22.57 -7.32
C SER A 52 23.61 -23.01 -8.71
N ALA A 53 22.51 -23.78 -8.77
CA ALA A 53 21.90 -24.24 -10.02
C ALA A 53 21.41 -23.10 -10.93
N VAL A 54 21.11 -21.93 -10.37
CA VAL A 54 20.62 -20.75 -11.09
C VAL A 54 21.53 -19.52 -10.93
N ALA A 55 22.74 -19.70 -10.38
CA ALA A 55 23.62 -18.59 -10.01
C ALA A 55 23.92 -17.64 -11.18
N ALA A 56 24.13 -18.19 -12.38
CA ALA A 56 24.38 -17.41 -13.60
C ALA A 56 23.20 -16.49 -13.99
N LEU A 57 21.98 -16.82 -13.56
CA LEU A 57 20.78 -16.02 -13.84
C LEU A 57 20.53 -14.95 -12.76
N LEU A 58 21.23 -15.03 -11.63
CA LEU A 58 21.08 -14.19 -10.44
C LEU A 58 22.23 -13.19 -10.25
N THR A 59 23.14 -13.07 -11.22
CA THR A 59 24.29 -12.16 -11.16
C THR A 59 23.91 -10.70 -11.37
N GLU A 60 22.81 -10.41 -12.04
CA GLU A 60 22.32 -9.05 -12.31
C GLU A 60 20.85 -9.04 -12.78
N GLY A 61 20.27 -7.84 -12.77
CA GLY A 61 18.98 -7.56 -13.36
C GLY A 61 17.78 -8.15 -12.61
N VAL A 62 17.94 -8.65 -11.38
CA VAL A 62 16.81 -9.01 -10.51
C VAL A 62 16.24 -7.76 -9.86
N VAL A 63 14.93 -7.57 -9.95
CA VAL A 63 14.21 -6.39 -9.41
C VAL A 63 13.33 -6.72 -8.22
N GLN A 64 12.88 -7.97 -8.11
CA GLN A 64 12.04 -8.43 -7.00
C GLN A 64 12.29 -9.90 -6.73
N VAL A 65 12.22 -10.30 -5.46
CA VAL A 65 12.21 -11.71 -5.03
C VAL A 65 11.00 -11.93 -4.13
N CYS A 66 10.30 -13.03 -4.37
CA CYS A 66 9.21 -13.55 -3.55
C CYS A 66 9.56 -14.97 -3.08
N GLY A 67 9.27 -15.27 -1.83
CA GLY A 67 9.47 -16.59 -1.24
C GLY A 67 8.15 -17.25 -0.88
N ASN A 68 8.16 -18.57 -0.75
CA ASN A 68 7.12 -19.32 -0.05
C ASN A 68 7.71 -20.12 1.11
N ASN A 69 7.18 -21.31 1.47
CA ASN A 69 7.77 -22.10 2.56
C ASN A 69 9.18 -22.63 2.22
N CYS A 70 9.42 -23.02 0.97
CA CYS A 70 10.62 -23.80 0.62
C CYS A 70 11.24 -23.41 -0.74
N ALA A 71 10.75 -22.38 -1.41
CA ALA A 71 11.19 -21.97 -2.74
C ALA A 71 11.13 -20.45 -2.91
N PHE A 72 11.79 -19.96 -3.95
CA PHE A 72 11.83 -18.57 -4.35
C PHE A 72 11.49 -18.41 -5.84
N ALA A 73 10.94 -17.25 -6.16
CA ALA A 73 10.76 -16.74 -7.50
C ALA A 73 11.28 -15.30 -7.58
N ALA A 74 12.16 -15.03 -8.54
CA ALA A 74 12.72 -13.71 -8.79
C ALA A 74 12.21 -13.15 -10.12
N ILE A 75 11.73 -11.91 -10.11
CA ILE A 75 11.41 -11.16 -11.32
C ILE A 75 12.65 -10.39 -11.76
N LYS A 76 12.99 -10.50 -13.04
CA LYS A 76 14.08 -9.74 -13.66
C LYS A 76 13.57 -8.47 -14.34
N ALA A 77 14.46 -7.52 -14.61
CA ALA A 77 14.17 -6.23 -15.24
C ALA A 77 13.60 -6.38 -16.66
N ASN A 78 13.86 -7.50 -17.33
CA ASN A 78 13.24 -7.87 -18.61
C ASN A 78 11.88 -8.57 -18.44
N SER A 79 11.30 -8.54 -17.24
CA SER A 79 10.02 -9.18 -16.90
C SER A 79 10.01 -10.71 -17.05
N SER A 80 11.18 -11.36 -17.02
CA SER A 80 11.31 -12.82 -16.92
C SER A 80 11.34 -13.27 -15.45
N VAL A 81 11.07 -14.56 -15.20
CA VAL A 81 11.11 -15.14 -13.85
C VAL A 81 12.14 -16.26 -13.74
N VAL A 82 12.91 -16.24 -12.66
CA VAL A 82 13.84 -17.31 -12.26
C VAL A 82 13.34 -17.93 -10.97
N THR A 83 13.30 -19.26 -10.88
CA THR A 83 12.83 -20.00 -9.71
C THR A 83 13.92 -20.92 -9.17
N TRP A 84 13.93 -21.15 -7.86
CA TRP A 84 14.83 -22.10 -7.21
C TRP A 84 14.31 -22.54 -5.83
N GLY A 85 14.97 -23.53 -5.23
CA GLY A 85 14.57 -24.16 -3.98
C GLY A 85 13.85 -25.49 -4.22
N ARG A 86 12.95 -25.88 -3.32
CA ARG A 86 12.28 -27.17 -3.39
C ARG A 86 11.38 -27.27 -4.63
N ALA A 87 11.67 -28.22 -5.51
CA ALA A 87 10.97 -28.41 -6.79
C ALA A 87 9.45 -28.48 -6.65
N ASP A 88 8.95 -29.37 -5.77
CA ASP A 88 7.51 -29.56 -5.56
C ASP A 88 6.78 -28.30 -5.08
N ASP A 89 7.48 -27.42 -4.35
CA ASP A 89 6.94 -26.17 -3.81
C ASP A 89 7.12 -25.00 -4.79
N GLY A 90 7.37 -25.28 -6.07
CA GLY A 90 7.50 -24.26 -7.12
C GLY A 90 8.92 -23.74 -7.34
N GLY A 91 9.93 -24.41 -6.77
CA GLY A 91 11.33 -24.21 -7.14
C GLY A 91 11.66 -24.74 -8.54
N ASP A 92 10.81 -25.59 -9.11
CA ASP A 92 10.85 -26.00 -10.52
C ASP A 92 9.64 -25.38 -11.26
N SER A 93 9.93 -24.50 -12.22
CA SER A 93 8.93 -23.90 -13.11
C SER A 93 9.08 -24.33 -14.57
N SER A 94 9.80 -25.44 -14.84
CA SER A 94 10.08 -25.93 -16.19
C SER A 94 8.83 -26.16 -17.04
N ALA A 95 7.75 -26.67 -16.43
CA ALA A 95 6.46 -26.90 -17.09
C ALA A 95 5.80 -25.62 -17.63
N VAL A 96 6.15 -24.45 -17.08
CA VAL A 96 5.60 -23.15 -17.48
C VAL A 96 6.68 -22.17 -17.94
N ALA A 97 7.92 -22.64 -18.19
CA ALA A 97 9.07 -21.79 -18.47
C ALA A 97 8.85 -20.85 -19.66
N ALA A 98 8.20 -21.35 -20.72
CA ALA A 98 7.87 -20.56 -21.91
C ALA A 98 6.92 -19.38 -21.63
N LEU A 99 6.12 -19.45 -20.57
CA LEU A 99 5.19 -18.39 -20.17
C LEU A 99 5.85 -17.34 -19.26
N LEU A 100 7.04 -17.66 -18.72
CA LEU A 100 7.79 -16.86 -17.74
C LEU A 100 9.02 -16.16 -18.35
N THR A 101 9.17 -16.18 -19.68
CA THR A 101 10.32 -15.56 -20.37
C THR A 101 10.23 -14.04 -20.45
N GLU A 102 9.02 -13.47 -20.35
CA GLU A 102 8.77 -12.03 -20.45
C GLU A 102 7.37 -11.65 -19.94
N GLY A 103 7.18 -10.35 -19.71
CA GLY A 103 5.89 -9.74 -19.43
C GLY A 103 5.33 -9.99 -18.04
N VAL A 104 6.05 -10.65 -17.12
CA VAL A 104 5.63 -10.79 -15.72
C VAL A 104 5.86 -9.46 -14.97
N VAL A 105 4.83 -8.99 -14.25
CA VAL A 105 4.85 -7.74 -13.48
C VAL A 105 4.77 -7.97 -11.98
N GLN A 106 4.20 -9.09 -11.55
CA GLN A 106 4.07 -9.43 -10.13
C GLN A 106 4.10 -10.95 -9.96
N VAL A 107 4.68 -11.40 -8.85
CA VAL A 107 4.64 -12.79 -8.38
C VAL A 107 4.19 -12.80 -6.93
N CYS A 108 3.27 -13.71 -6.60
CA CYS A 108 2.79 -13.97 -5.25
C CYS A 108 2.95 -15.45 -4.93
N GLY A 109 3.46 -15.76 -3.75
CA GLY A 109 3.58 -17.12 -3.23
C GLY A 109 2.55 -17.41 -2.14
N ASN A 110 2.10 -18.67 -2.09
CA ASN A 110 1.57 -19.28 -0.86
C ASN A 110 2.48 -20.43 -0.43
N ASN A 111 2.14 -21.20 0.62
CA ASN A 111 3.04 -22.19 1.20
C ASN A 111 3.67 -23.21 0.23
N GLY A 112 3.06 -23.49 -0.93
CA GLY A 112 3.59 -24.51 -1.85
C GLY A 112 3.43 -24.21 -3.33
N ALA A 113 2.98 -23.00 -3.70
CA ALA A 113 2.76 -22.62 -5.08
C ALA A 113 3.02 -21.12 -5.29
N PHE A 114 3.16 -20.75 -6.56
CA PHE A 114 3.28 -19.36 -6.99
C PHE A 114 2.23 -19.05 -8.06
N ALA A 115 1.83 -17.77 -8.09
CA ALA A 115 1.03 -17.17 -9.14
C ALA A 115 1.72 -15.89 -9.64
N ALA A 116 1.86 -15.76 -10.95
CA ALA A 116 2.44 -14.60 -11.61
C ALA A 116 1.38 -13.89 -12.46
N ILE A 117 1.31 -12.56 -12.33
CA ILE A 117 0.50 -11.69 -13.18
C ILE A 117 1.40 -11.17 -14.29
N LYS A 118 0.90 -11.23 -15.52
CA LYS A 118 1.55 -10.62 -16.68
C LYS A 118 0.97 -9.24 -16.97
N ALA A 119 1.73 -8.37 -17.64
CA ALA A 119 1.33 -7.01 -18.00
C ALA A 119 0.03 -6.94 -18.84
N ASN A 120 -0.29 -8.01 -19.56
CA ASN A 120 -1.55 -8.14 -20.30
C ASN A 120 -2.75 -8.57 -19.43
N GLY A 121 -2.57 -8.71 -18.11
CA GLY A 121 -3.59 -9.15 -17.17
C GLY A 121 -3.84 -10.67 -17.17
N SER A 122 -3.02 -11.47 -17.87
CA SER A 122 -3.08 -12.94 -17.80
C SER A 122 -2.32 -13.49 -16.61
N LEU A 123 -2.71 -14.69 -16.14
CA LEU A 123 -2.11 -15.35 -14.98
C LEU A 123 -1.34 -16.62 -15.38
N VAL A 124 -0.22 -16.88 -14.70
CA VAL A 124 0.55 -18.13 -14.78
C VAL A 124 0.73 -18.67 -13.37
N THR A 125 0.46 -19.95 -13.14
CA THR A 125 0.70 -20.59 -11.82
C THR A 125 1.55 -21.85 -11.94
N TRP A 126 2.28 -22.17 -10.88
CA TRP A 126 3.10 -23.38 -10.77
C TRP A 126 3.32 -23.79 -9.31
N GLY A 127 3.89 -24.99 -9.10
CA GLY A 127 4.08 -25.60 -7.79
C GLY A 127 2.98 -26.62 -7.46
N LYS A 128 2.70 -26.85 -6.17
CA LYS A 128 1.76 -27.88 -5.73
C LYS A 128 0.35 -27.60 -6.25
N VAL A 129 -0.21 -28.58 -6.98
CA VAL A 129 -1.58 -28.54 -7.53
C VAL A 129 -2.61 -28.23 -6.45
N ASN A 130 -2.54 -28.92 -5.30
CA ASN A 130 -3.49 -28.74 -4.19
C ASN A 130 -3.38 -27.36 -3.52
N PHE A 131 -2.35 -26.58 -3.84
CA PHE A 131 -2.12 -25.23 -3.30
C PHE A 131 -2.40 -24.16 -4.38
N GLY A 132 -2.98 -24.54 -5.53
CA GLY A 132 -3.26 -23.61 -6.63
C GLY A 132 -2.13 -23.45 -7.65
N GLY A 133 -1.12 -24.33 -7.60
CA GLY A 133 -0.12 -24.46 -8.66
C GLY A 133 -0.67 -24.96 -10.00
N ASN A 134 -1.96 -25.32 -10.04
CA ASN A 134 -2.75 -25.50 -11.26
C ASN A 134 -4.09 -24.75 -11.10
N PHE A 135 -4.48 -24.00 -12.12
CA PHE A 135 -5.73 -23.24 -12.17
C PHE A 135 -6.64 -23.63 -13.36
N GLN A 136 -6.42 -24.79 -13.98
CA GLN A 136 -7.19 -25.26 -15.15
C GLN A 136 -8.71 -25.17 -14.99
N ALA A 137 -9.23 -25.39 -13.78
CA ALA A 137 -10.65 -25.29 -13.48
C ALA A 137 -11.23 -23.87 -13.65
N VAL A 138 -10.38 -22.83 -13.57
CA VAL A 138 -10.78 -21.42 -13.65
C VAL A 138 -10.02 -20.66 -14.74
N THR A 139 -9.30 -21.35 -15.64
CA THR A 139 -8.44 -20.72 -16.66
C THR A 139 -9.21 -19.74 -17.53
N ALA A 140 -10.42 -20.08 -17.96
CA ALA A 140 -11.26 -19.20 -18.80
C ALA A 140 -11.62 -17.87 -18.12
N LEU A 141 -11.54 -17.79 -16.79
CA LEU A 141 -11.83 -16.57 -16.03
C LEU A 141 -10.58 -15.70 -15.80
N LEU A 142 -9.38 -16.27 -16.00
CA LEU A 142 -8.07 -15.69 -15.65
C LEU A 142 -7.15 -15.52 -16.86
N THR A 143 -7.70 -15.51 -18.08
CA THR A 143 -6.95 -15.26 -19.32
C THR A 143 -6.56 -13.79 -19.50
N ASP A 144 -7.29 -12.87 -18.88
CA ASP A 144 -7.09 -11.43 -18.96
C ASP A 144 -7.65 -10.70 -17.73
N GLY A 145 -7.33 -9.40 -17.66
CA GLY A 145 -7.97 -8.46 -16.75
C GLY A 145 -7.66 -8.69 -15.27
N VAL A 146 -6.73 -9.57 -14.90
CA VAL A 146 -6.26 -9.71 -13.51
C VAL A 146 -5.36 -8.53 -13.18
N VAL A 147 -5.68 -7.82 -12.08
CA VAL A 147 -4.91 -6.66 -11.61
C VAL A 147 -4.17 -6.95 -10.31
N GLN A 148 -4.66 -7.89 -9.50
CA GLN A 148 -4.03 -8.26 -8.24
C GLN A 148 -4.24 -9.74 -7.96
N VAL A 149 -3.26 -10.37 -7.30
CA VAL A 149 -3.38 -11.73 -6.78
C VAL A 149 -2.92 -11.75 -5.32
N CYS A 150 -3.67 -12.43 -4.49
CA CYS A 150 -3.39 -12.64 -3.08
C CYS A 150 -3.38 -14.14 -2.78
N GLY A 151 -2.29 -14.62 -2.19
CA GLY A 151 -2.20 -15.96 -1.65
C GLY A 151 -2.63 -15.99 -0.19
N ASN A 152 -3.28 -17.08 0.22
CA ASN A 152 -3.39 -17.45 1.62
C ASN A 152 -2.44 -18.65 1.88
N THR A 153 -2.65 -19.50 2.88
CA THR A 153 -1.79 -20.69 3.07
C THR A 153 -1.82 -21.69 1.91
N ASN A 154 -3.00 -22.00 1.36
CA ASN A 154 -3.20 -23.14 0.42
C ASN A 154 -4.08 -22.81 -0.80
N ALA A 155 -4.42 -21.54 -0.99
CA ALA A 155 -5.29 -21.05 -2.06
C ALA A 155 -4.86 -19.65 -2.51
N PHE A 156 -5.43 -19.22 -3.62
CA PHE A 156 -5.25 -17.88 -4.18
C PHE A 156 -6.61 -17.24 -4.48
N ALA A 157 -6.62 -15.91 -4.47
CA ALA A 157 -7.70 -15.07 -4.93
C ALA A 157 -7.13 -14.00 -5.87
N ALA A 158 -7.70 -13.86 -7.07
CA ALA A 158 -7.35 -12.84 -8.03
C ALA A 158 -8.47 -11.80 -8.12
N ILE A 159 -8.10 -10.52 -8.12
CA ILE A 159 -9.00 -9.39 -8.38
C ILE A 159 -8.86 -9.04 -9.86
N LYS A 160 -10.00 -8.92 -10.55
CA LYS A 160 -10.07 -8.44 -11.93
C LYS A 160 -10.29 -6.92 -11.99
N ALA A 161 -9.99 -6.31 -13.12
CA ALA A 161 -10.10 -4.86 -13.34
C ALA A 161 -11.53 -4.30 -13.17
N ASN A 162 -12.55 -5.15 -13.30
CA ASN A 162 -13.96 -4.83 -13.02
C ASN A 162 -14.32 -4.96 -11.53
N GLY A 163 -13.36 -5.28 -10.66
CA GLY A 163 -13.56 -5.51 -9.24
C GLY A 163 -14.19 -6.86 -8.89
N SER A 164 -14.26 -7.81 -9.83
CA SER A 164 -14.69 -9.18 -9.54
C SER A 164 -13.54 -10.01 -8.97
N VAL A 165 -13.84 -11.04 -8.19
CA VAL A 165 -12.84 -11.95 -7.60
C VAL A 165 -13.01 -13.38 -8.10
N VAL A 166 -11.89 -14.02 -8.43
CA VAL A 166 -11.82 -15.43 -8.81
C VAL A 166 -10.88 -16.15 -7.86
N THR A 167 -11.29 -17.28 -7.30
CA THR A 167 -10.48 -18.07 -6.35
C THR A 167 -10.16 -19.45 -6.88
N TRP A 168 -9.02 -20.01 -6.44
CA TRP A 168 -8.63 -21.39 -6.75
C TRP A 168 -7.64 -21.94 -5.71
N GLY A 169 -7.35 -23.24 -5.82
CA GLY A 169 -6.51 -23.98 -4.87
C GLY A 169 -7.36 -24.85 -3.96
N ARG A 170 -6.93 -25.05 -2.70
CA ARG A 170 -7.65 -25.94 -1.79
C ARG A 170 -9.03 -25.38 -1.43
N ALA A 171 -10.09 -26.07 -1.84
CA ALA A 171 -11.48 -25.65 -1.67
C ALA A 171 -11.80 -25.21 -0.22
N GLY A 172 -11.55 -26.09 0.76
CA GLY A 172 -11.83 -25.82 2.18
C GLY A 172 -10.97 -24.72 2.81
N ASP A 173 -9.96 -24.22 2.11
CA ASP A 173 -9.09 -23.13 2.57
C ASP A 173 -9.38 -21.84 1.78
N GLY A 174 -10.58 -21.69 1.23
CA GLY A 174 -11.00 -20.49 0.49
C GLY A 174 -10.72 -20.52 -1.00
N GLY A 175 -10.23 -21.65 -1.55
CA GLY A 175 -10.17 -21.87 -3.00
C GLY A 175 -11.55 -21.98 -3.64
N ASP A 176 -12.56 -22.37 -2.87
CA ASP A 176 -13.98 -22.33 -3.25
C ASP A 176 -14.66 -21.14 -2.57
N SER A 177 -15.11 -20.17 -3.38
CA SER A 177 -15.85 -18.99 -2.94
C SER A 177 -17.32 -19.02 -3.35
N SER A 178 -17.87 -20.18 -3.76
CA SER A 178 -19.24 -20.31 -4.29
C SER A 178 -20.30 -19.78 -3.32
N ALA A 179 -20.11 -19.98 -2.01
CA ALA A 179 -21.01 -19.49 -0.96
C ALA A 179 -21.13 -17.96 -0.91
N VAL A 180 -20.12 -17.22 -1.41
CA VAL A 180 -20.08 -15.75 -1.41
C VAL A 180 -19.95 -15.17 -2.82
N ALA A 181 -20.13 -15.99 -3.87
CA ALA A 181 -19.86 -15.60 -5.25
C ALA A 181 -20.65 -14.35 -5.70
N ALA A 182 -21.91 -14.23 -5.26
CA ALA A 182 -22.76 -13.07 -5.56
C ALA A 182 -22.22 -11.74 -4.99
N LEU A 183 -21.41 -11.79 -3.93
CA LEU A 183 -20.82 -10.60 -3.29
C LEU A 183 -19.47 -10.21 -3.93
N LEU A 184 -18.89 -11.13 -4.72
CA LEU A 184 -17.56 -11.02 -5.34
C LEU A 184 -17.63 -10.74 -6.85
N THR A 185 -18.80 -10.40 -7.39
CA THR A 185 -18.99 -10.11 -8.82
C THR A 185 -18.42 -8.77 -9.26
N GLU A 186 -18.32 -7.80 -8.35
CA GLU A 186 -17.84 -6.44 -8.64
C GLU A 186 -17.48 -5.68 -7.35
N GLY A 187 -16.79 -4.56 -7.52
CA GLY A 187 -16.56 -3.57 -6.47
C GLY A 187 -15.57 -3.98 -5.40
N VAL A 188 -14.91 -5.14 -5.50
CA VAL A 188 -13.79 -5.51 -4.63
C VAL A 188 -12.57 -4.69 -5.02
N VAL A 189 -11.94 -4.05 -4.03
CA VAL A 189 -10.75 -3.21 -4.24
C VAL A 189 -9.48 -3.84 -3.66
N GLN A 190 -9.61 -4.77 -2.72
CA GLN A 190 -8.48 -5.47 -2.13
C GLN A 190 -8.93 -6.80 -1.54
N VAL A 191 -8.02 -7.78 -1.58
CA VAL A 191 -8.18 -9.08 -0.94
C VAL A 191 -6.94 -9.36 -0.09
N CYS A 192 -7.17 -9.85 1.13
CA CYS A 192 -6.14 -10.28 2.06
C CYS A 192 -6.36 -11.74 2.44
N GLY A 193 -5.29 -12.53 2.47
CA GLY A 193 -5.30 -13.94 2.87
C GLY A 193 -4.68 -14.16 4.24
N ASN A 194 -5.14 -15.19 4.95
CA ASN A 194 -4.52 -15.69 6.19
C ASN A 194 -4.50 -17.24 6.19
N ASN A 195 -4.57 -17.90 7.36
CA ASN A 195 -4.46 -19.36 7.52
C ASN A 195 -5.65 -20.14 6.93
N GLY A 196 -5.75 -20.17 5.60
CA GLY A 196 -6.84 -20.79 4.83
C GLY A 196 -8.15 -19.98 4.79
N VAL A 197 -8.03 -18.65 4.88
CA VAL A 197 -9.16 -17.69 4.86
C VAL A 197 -8.80 -16.52 3.97
N PHE A 198 -9.83 -15.91 3.38
CA PHE A 198 -9.74 -14.62 2.70
C PHE A 198 -10.73 -13.62 3.27
N ALA A 199 -10.35 -12.34 3.21
CA ALA A 199 -11.22 -11.20 3.40
C ALA A 199 -11.05 -10.25 2.22
N ALA A 200 -12.16 -9.83 1.61
CA ALA A 200 -12.23 -8.84 0.56
C ALA A 200 -12.87 -7.57 1.12
N ILE A 201 -12.27 -6.42 0.85
CA ILE A 201 -12.88 -5.11 1.10
C ILE A 201 -13.37 -4.54 -0.22
N LYS A 202 -14.59 -4.01 -0.21
CA LYS A 202 -15.24 -3.39 -1.36
C LYS A 202 -15.09 -1.87 -1.33
N ALA A 203 -15.28 -1.23 -2.48
CA ALA A 203 -15.18 0.22 -2.64
C ALA A 203 -16.13 1.01 -1.72
N ASN A 204 -17.26 0.42 -1.35
CA ASN A 204 -18.23 1.00 -0.41
C ASN A 204 -17.86 0.75 1.08
N GLY A 205 -16.68 0.21 1.36
CA GLY A 205 -16.24 -0.13 2.72
C GLY A 205 -16.88 -1.39 3.31
N SER A 206 -17.65 -2.16 2.53
CA SER A 206 -18.15 -3.46 3.00
C SER A 206 -17.08 -4.55 2.93
N VAL A 207 -17.18 -5.56 3.82
CA VAL A 207 -16.22 -6.67 3.88
C VAL A 207 -16.91 -8.01 3.67
N VAL A 208 -16.30 -8.83 2.81
CA VAL A 208 -16.73 -10.20 2.53
C VAL A 208 -15.62 -11.16 2.97
N THR A 209 -15.95 -12.16 3.79
CA THR A 209 -14.99 -13.18 4.23
C THR A 209 -15.41 -14.57 3.75
N TRP A 210 -14.45 -15.43 3.42
CA TRP A 210 -14.71 -16.83 3.09
C TRP A 210 -13.49 -17.73 3.37
N GLY A 211 -13.70 -19.05 3.31
CA GLY A 211 -12.71 -20.06 3.65
C GLY A 211 -13.04 -20.75 4.97
N LYS A 212 -12.02 -21.18 5.72
CA LYS A 212 -12.23 -21.92 6.99
C LYS A 212 -13.00 -21.09 8.01
N ALA A 213 -14.19 -21.54 8.37
CA ALA A 213 -15.05 -20.88 9.35
C ALA A 213 -14.32 -20.64 10.68
N ASP A 214 -13.64 -21.67 11.21
CA ASP A 214 -12.93 -21.61 12.50
C ASP A 214 -11.75 -20.62 12.54
N ASN A 215 -11.28 -20.18 11.37
CA ASN A 215 -10.15 -19.24 11.24
C ASN A 215 -10.61 -17.83 10.82
N GLY A 216 -11.91 -17.54 10.88
CA GLY A 216 -12.48 -16.23 10.51
C GLY A 216 -13.08 -16.17 9.11
N GLY A 217 -13.26 -17.30 8.43
CA GLY A 217 -13.94 -17.38 7.14
C GLY A 217 -15.46 -17.20 7.19
N ASN A 218 -16.03 -17.09 8.39
CA ASN A 218 -17.45 -16.81 8.61
C ASN A 218 -17.62 -15.54 9.47
N SER A 219 -18.02 -14.44 8.84
CA SER A 219 -18.28 -13.15 9.49
C SER A 219 -19.76 -12.89 9.78
N SER A 220 -20.65 -13.88 9.63
CA SER A 220 -22.10 -13.69 9.81
C SER A 220 -22.49 -13.07 11.15
N ALA A 221 -21.77 -13.41 12.22
CA ALA A 221 -21.99 -12.88 13.56
C ALA A 221 -21.75 -11.37 13.69
N VAL A 222 -20.95 -10.79 12.77
CA VAL A 222 -20.59 -9.37 12.75
C VAL A 222 -20.99 -8.70 11.43
N ALA A 223 -21.85 -9.34 10.62
CA ALA A 223 -22.18 -8.88 9.28
C ALA A 223 -22.69 -7.44 9.27
N ALA A 224 -23.50 -7.03 10.27
CA ALA A 224 -24.02 -5.67 10.42
C ALA A 224 -22.92 -4.60 10.66
N LEU A 225 -21.75 -5.00 11.15
CA LEU A 225 -20.59 -4.11 11.35
C LEU A 225 -19.70 -4.03 10.10
N LEU A 226 -19.98 -4.84 9.08
CA LEU A 226 -19.16 -4.98 7.88
C LEU A 226 -19.90 -4.53 6.61
N THR A 227 -21.01 -3.80 6.75
CA THR A 227 -21.85 -3.35 5.64
C THR A 227 -21.36 -2.05 5.00
N GLU A 228 -20.65 -1.19 5.74
CA GLU A 228 -20.10 0.09 5.26
C GLU A 228 -19.03 0.63 6.24
N GLY A 229 -18.20 1.57 5.78
CA GLY A 229 -17.29 2.33 6.65
C GLY A 229 -16.05 1.58 7.16
N VAL A 230 -15.85 0.30 6.79
CA VAL A 230 -14.60 -0.40 7.13
C VAL A 230 -13.48 0.16 6.24
N ILE A 231 -12.47 0.76 6.86
CA ILE A 231 -11.27 1.27 6.20
C ILE A 231 -10.05 0.45 6.63
N GLN A 232 -9.09 0.26 5.71
CA GLN A 232 -7.85 -0.42 6.02
C GLN A 232 -6.96 0.48 6.90
N GLU A 233 -6.53 0.02 8.08
CA GLU A 233 -5.53 0.75 8.85
C GLU A 233 -4.16 0.74 8.14
N PRO A 234 -3.45 1.88 8.05
CA PRO A 234 -2.14 1.94 7.40
C PRO A 234 -1.06 1.21 8.23
N GLU A 235 -0.26 0.36 7.58
CA GLU A 235 0.79 -0.50 8.19
C GLU A 235 1.77 0.24 9.14
N LYS A 236 1.94 1.55 8.98
CA LYS A 236 2.83 2.37 9.82
C LYS A 236 2.33 2.48 11.27
N LYS A 237 1.00 2.47 11.48
CA LYS A 237 0.38 2.53 12.81
C LYS A 237 0.62 1.23 13.57
N GLU A 238 0.46 0.08 12.91
CA GLU A 238 0.73 -1.25 13.47
C GLU A 238 2.20 -1.45 13.87
N LYS A 239 3.15 -0.98 13.03
CA LYS A 239 4.59 -1.04 13.34
C LYS A 239 4.96 -0.15 14.55
N LYS A 240 4.32 1.01 14.71
CA LYS A 240 4.52 1.92 15.85
C LYS A 240 3.98 1.30 17.14
N GLU A 241 2.76 0.75 17.12
CA GLU A 241 2.18 0.09 18.30
C GLU A 241 2.92 -1.17 18.71
N LYS A 242 3.34 -2.01 17.75
CA LYS A 242 4.15 -3.20 18.04
C LYS A 242 5.49 -2.83 18.69
N LYS A 243 6.10 -1.72 18.27
CA LYS A 243 7.32 -1.18 18.87
C LYS A 243 7.06 -0.69 20.30
N GLU A 244 5.99 0.05 20.54
CA GLU A 244 5.63 0.55 21.87
C GLU A 244 5.25 -0.59 22.84
N LYS A 245 4.52 -1.61 22.38
CA LYS A 245 4.22 -2.81 23.17
C LYS A 245 5.50 -3.58 23.53
N LYS A 246 6.46 -3.69 22.61
CA LYS A 246 7.77 -4.31 22.86
C LYS A 246 8.59 -3.53 23.89
N GLU A 247 8.62 -2.20 23.80
CA GLU A 247 9.32 -1.34 24.77
C GLU A 247 8.68 -1.39 26.16
N LYS A 248 7.34 -1.45 26.25
CA LYS A 248 6.63 -1.63 27.53
C LYS A 248 6.94 -2.99 28.16
N LYS A 249 7.01 -4.08 27.37
CA LYS A 249 7.36 -5.41 27.86
C LYS A 249 8.81 -5.47 28.38
N GLU A 250 9.77 -4.90 27.65
CA GLU A 250 11.17 -4.84 28.09
C GLU A 250 11.37 -3.99 29.36
N LYS A 251 10.59 -2.92 29.54
CA LYS A 251 10.59 -2.12 30.78
C LYS A 251 10.03 -2.91 31.96
N LYS A 252 8.96 -3.69 31.77
CA LYS A 252 8.36 -4.52 32.81
C LYS A 252 9.31 -5.64 33.27
N GLU A 253 9.94 -6.35 32.32
CA GLU A 253 10.93 -7.40 32.65
C GLU A 253 12.17 -6.85 33.38
N LYS A 254 12.61 -5.63 33.05
CA LYS A 254 13.71 -4.95 33.78
C LYS A 254 13.31 -4.57 35.20
N LYS A 255 12.06 -4.19 35.43
CA LYS A 255 11.54 -3.85 36.77
C LYS A 255 11.42 -5.11 37.64
N GLU A 256 10.84 -6.19 37.11
CA GLU A 256 10.73 -7.47 37.83
C GLU A 256 12.10 -8.10 38.16
N LYS A 257 13.11 -7.94 37.28
CA LYS A 257 14.49 -8.36 37.58
C LYS A 257 15.18 -7.49 38.64
N LYS A 258 14.79 -6.22 38.78
CA LYS A 258 15.31 -5.32 39.82
C LYS A 258 14.67 -5.66 41.17
N ASP A 259 13.36 -5.90 41.18
CA ASP A 259 12.60 -6.24 42.38
C ASP A 259 12.94 -7.63 42.93
N LYS A 260 13.35 -8.59 42.08
CA LYS A 260 13.94 -9.86 42.54
C LYS A 260 15.33 -9.70 43.15
N LYS A 261 16.16 -8.82 42.57
CA LYS A 261 17.51 -8.59 43.09
C LYS A 261 17.50 -7.89 44.45
N GLU A 262 16.51 -7.03 44.70
CA GLU A 262 16.32 -6.35 46.00
C GLU A 262 15.67 -7.24 47.07
N LYS A 263 15.17 -8.44 46.71
CA LYS A 263 14.61 -9.43 47.65
C LYS A 263 15.55 -10.57 48.01
N ASP A 264 16.62 -10.77 47.24
CA ASP A 264 17.63 -11.81 47.51
C ASP A 264 18.77 -11.31 48.42
N ASP A 265 18.69 -10.06 48.92
CA ASP A 265 19.71 -9.45 49.80
C ASP A 265 19.36 -9.53 51.30
N ASP A 266 18.24 -10.17 51.69
CA ASP A 266 17.72 -10.19 53.08
C ASP A 266 17.65 -11.57 53.77
N ASP A 267 18.17 -12.66 53.18
CA ASP A 267 18.24 -13.98 53.84
C ASP A 267 19.67 -14.57 53.87
N ASP A 268 20.29 -14.43 55.04
CA ASP A 268 21.37 -15.15 55.75
C ASP A 268 22.41 -16.10 55.07
N ASP A 269 23.64 -15.90 55.57
CA ASP A 269 24.72 -16.85 55.94
C ASP A 269 25.72 -17.48 54.92
N ASP A 270 27.00 -17.25 55.28
CA ASP A 270 28.29 -17.91 54.99
C ASP A 270 28.40 -18.89 53.81
N ASP A 271 29.10 -18.45 52.73
CA ASP A 271 30.42 -18.99 52.32
C ASP A 271 30.88 -18.43 50.95
N ASP A 272 32.20 -18.28 50.80
CA ASP A 272 32.95 -18.01 49.54
C ASP A 272 32.96 -16.55 49.02
N ALA A 273 33.56 -15.66 49.82
CA ALA A 273 33.80 -14.25 49.50
C ALA A 273 34.70 -14.00 48.26
N GLU A 274 35.53 -14.96 47.82
CA GLU A 274 36.41 -14.78 46.65
C GLU A 274 35.71 -14.95 45.30
N LYS A 275 34.63 -15.73 45.22
CA LYS A 275 33.85 -15.89 43.97
C LYS A 275 32.88 -14.74 43.72
N LYS A 276 32.28 -14.17 44.77
CA LYS A 276 31.31 -13.06 44.66
C LYS A 276 32.00 -11.79 44.16
N GLU A 277 33.22 -11.51 44.63
CA GLU A 277 34.01 -10.34 44.21
C GLU A 277 34.50 -10.43 42.75
N LYS A 278 34.87 -11.63 42.28
CA LYS A 278 35.26 -11.86 40.87
C LYS A 278 34.07 -11.74 39.90
N LYS A 279 32.89 -12.19 40.30
CA LYS A 279 31.66 -12.10 39.48
C LYS A 279 31.17 -10.65 39.39
N GLU A 280 31.19 -9.91 40.49
CA GLU A 280 30.86 -8.47 40.48
C GLU A 280 31.84 -7.62 39.66
N LYS A 281 33.15 -7.90 39.76
CA LYS A 281 34.16 -7.18 38.95
C LYS A 281 33.99 -7.48 37.45
N LYS A 282 33.61 -8.70 37.07
CA LYS A 282 33.35 -9.06 35.67
C LYS A 282 32.08 -8.40 35.12
N GLU A 283 31.00 -8.37 35.88
CA GLU A 283 29.75 -7.70 35.48
C GLU A 283 29.86 -6.16 35.45
N LYS A 284 30.61 -5.56 36.38
CA LYS A 284 30.92 -4.12 36.33
C LYS A 284 31.77 -3.75 35.11
N LYS A 285 32.70 -4.62 34.70
CA LYS A 285 33.52 -4.43 33.50
C LYS A 285 32.69 -4.51 32.21
N GLU A 286 31.80 -5.51 32.09
CA GLU A 286 30.90 -5.62 30.92
C GLU A 286 29.88 -4.48 30.82
N LYS A 287 29.37 -3.99 31.96
CA LYS A 287 28.48 -2.81 31.98
C LYS A 287 29.22 -1.53 31.58
N LYS A 288 30.49 -1.37 31.97
CA LYS A 288 31.31 -0.21 31.58
C LYS A 288 31.63 -0.22 30.09
N GLU A 289 31.98 -1.38 29.52
CA GLU A 289 32.21 -1.52 28.06
C GLU A 289 30.94 -1.29 27.23
N LYS A 290 29.78 -1.77 27.69
CA LYS A 290 28.49 -1.49 27.04
C LYS A 290 28.12 0.00 27.09
N LYS A 291 28.43 0.70 28.19
CA LYS A 291 28.18 2.14 28.32
C LYS A 291 29.10 2.95 27.40
N GLU A 292 30.39 2.62 27.34
CA GLU A 292 31.35 3.28 26.42
C GLU A 292 31.03 3.04 24.94
N LYS A 293 30.58 1.83 24.56
CA LYS A 293 30.10 1.57 23.19
C LYS A 293 28.86 2.38 22.83
N ARG A 294 27.96 2.60 23.79
CA ARG A 294 26.72 3.36 23.60
C ARG A 294 26.99 4.86 23.48
N GLU A 295 27.88 5.40 24.30
CA GLU A 295 28.32 6.80 24.23
C GLU A 295 29.14 7.10 22.95
N LYS A 296 29.91 6.12 22.44
CA LYS A 296 30.57 6.24 21.12
C LYS A 296 29.58 6.24 19.96
N LYS A 297 28.51 5.43 20.04
CA LYS A 297 27.44 5.36 19.03
C LYS A 297 26.59 6.63 19.01
N GLU A 298 26.26 7.19 20.18
CA GLU A 298 25.56 8.48 20.27
C GLU A 298 26.44 9.66 19.81
N LYS A 299 27.76 9.59 20.00
CA LYS A 299 28.69 10.60 19.46
C LYS A 299 28.87 10.50 17.94
N SER A 300 28.79 9.31 17.33
CA SER A 300 28.80 9.20 15.86
C SER A 300 27.48 9.67 15.25
N GLU A 301 26.34 9.30 15.84
CA GLU A 301 25.01 9.73 15.37
C GLU A 301 24.76 11.23 15.53
N LYS A 302 25.42 11.91 16.49
CA LYS A 302 25.42 13.38 16.61
C LYS A 302 26.39 14.08 15.64
N LYS A 303 27.36 13.38 15.05
CA LYS A 303 28.30 13.97 14.08
C LYS A 303 27.72 14.03 12.66
N ASP A 304 26.77 13.15 12.34
CA ASP A 304 26.06 13.11 11.05
C ASP A 304 24.83 14.04 10.97
N LYS A 305 24.49 14.74 12.07
CA LYS A 305 23.38 15.72 12.14
C LYS A 305 23.83 17.18 12.24
N LYS A 306 25.12 17.46 12.06
CA LYS A 306 25.68 18.82 12.09
C LYS A 306 26.16 19.25 10.71
N ASP A 307 25.27 19.24 9.72
CA ASP A 307 25.35 20.11 8.55
C ASP A 307 23.92 20.42 8.07
N LYS A 308 23.60 21.72 8.03
CA LYS A 308 22.31 22.38 7.74
C LYS A 308 21.25 22.42 8.85
N LYS A 309 21.40 23.37 9.78
CA LYS A 309 20.39 24.44 10.00
C LYS A 309 20.91 25.54 10.94
N ASP A 310 21.08 26.74 10.40
CA ASP A 310 20.85 28.03 11.09
C ASP A 310 19.64 28.63 10.33
N LYS A 311 18.56 29.14 10.95
CA LYS A 311 18.55 30.30 11.85
C LYS A 311 17.21 30.38 12.62
N LYS A 312 17.34 30.58 13.94
CA LYS A 312 16.50 31.20 14.99
C LYS A 312 15.34 32.16 14.56
N GLU A 313 14.30 32.49 15.35
CA GLU A 313 13.76 32.15 16.70
C GLU A 313 12.59 33.14 17.03
N LYS A 314 11.78 32.81 18.06
CA LYS A 314 10.88 33.61 18.94
C LYS A 314 9.36 33.43 18.77
N ASP A 315 8.67 32.77 19.73
CA ASP A 315 8.10 33.20 21.05
C ASP A 315 6.63 33.65 20.84
N ASP A 316 5.56 33.35 21.61
CA ASP A 316 5.36 33.07 23.04
C ASP A 316 3.90 32.54 23.30
N LYS A 317 3.68 31.78 24.40
CA LYS A 317 2.44 31.45 25.18
C LYS A 317 1.14 30.97 24.47
N GLY A 318 0.38 29.96 24.89
CA GLY A 318 0.29 29.14 26.11
C GLY A 318 -1.17 29.04 26.58
N SER A 319 -1.75 27.84 26.73
CA SER A 319 -2.63 27.41 27.85
C SER A 319 -3.17 25.98 27.65
N ASP A 320 -3.29 25.26 28.77
CA ASP A 320 -3.86 23.92 28.97
C ASP A 320 -5.27 23.71 28.42
N SER A 321 -5.55 22.47 27.97
CA SER A 321 -6.67 21.64 28.49
C SER A 321 -6.65 20.23 27.87
N ASP A 322 -6.48 19.24 28.75
CA ASP A 322 -7.09 17.90 28.76
C ASP A 322 -7.09 17.06 27.46
N ASP A 323 -6.08 16.18 27.35
CA ASP A 323 -5.99 15.09 26.37
C ASP A 323 -6.98 13.95 26.71
N ASP A 324 -8.19 14.02 26.16
CA ASP A 324 -8.97 12.84 25.78
C ASP A 324 -8.81 12.66 24.25
N ASP A 325 -7.68 12.09 23.81
CA ASP A 325 -7.40 11.90 22.37
C ASP A 325 -7.84 10.50 21.92
N ASP A 326 -9.10 10.43 21.48
CA ASP A 326 -9.59 9.44 20.54
C ASP A 326 -8.67 9.42 19.31
N ASN A 327 -7.97 8.30 19.10
CA ASN A 327 -6.95 8.14 18.06
C ASN A 327 -7.58 7.98 16.66
N GLU A 328 -8.22 9.04 16.18
CA GLU A 328 -8.76 9.20 14.83
C GLU A 328 -7.60 9.35 13.83
N VAL A 329 -7.55 8.46 12.83
CA VAL A 329 -6.56 8.56 11.75
C VAL A 329 -6.95 9.75 10.88
N LYS A 330 -6.32 10.90 11.10
CA LYS A 330 -6.56 12.10 10.27
C LYS A 330 -6.17 11.80 8.81
N ASN A 331 -7.13 11.92 7.90
CA ASN A 331 -6.88 11.94 6.45
C ASN A 331 -6.00 13.14 6.13
N LEU A 332 -5.11 13.01 5.13
CA LEU A 332 -4.39 14.18 4.65
C LEU A 332 -5.35 15.18 4.03
N GLU A 333 -5.11 16.45 4.32
CA GLU A 333 -5.80 17.59 3.72
C GLU A 333 -5.05 18.07 2.47
N PHE A 334 -5.70 18.93 1.68
CA PHE A 334 -5.14 19.38 0.40
C PHE A 334 -3.86 20.23 0.56
N ASP A 335 -3.71 20.96 1.68
CA ASP A 335 -2.59 21.88 1.92
C ASP A 335 -1.42 21.27 2.73
N ASP A 336 -1.57 20.02 3.18
CA ASP A 336 -0.55 19.27 3.91
C ASP A 336 0.78 19.13 3.15
N ALA A 337 1.88 19.11 3.90
CA ALA A 337 3.21 18.88 3.33
C ALA A 337 3.32 17.48 2.69
N GLU A 338 2.67 16.49 3.28
CA GLU A 338 2.59 15.12 2.80
C GLU A 338 1.80 15.02 1.49
N THR A 339 0.70 15.77 1.34
CA THR A 339 -0.08 15.85 0.09
C THR A 339 0.77 16.43 -1.03
N LYS A 340 1.54 17.49 -0.76
CA LYS A 340 2.52 18.04 -1.72
C LYS A 340 3.59 17.02 -2.12
N ALA A 341 4.04 16.17 -1.19
CA ALA A 341 4.98 15.10 -1.51
C ALA A 341 4.36 14.01 -2.40
N VAL A 342 3.07 13.68 -2.19
CA VAL A 342 2.32 12.77 -3.06
C VAL A 342 2.21 13.33 -4.47
N ILE A 343 1.82 14.60 -4.60
CA ILE A 343 1.73 15.31 -5.88
C ILE A 343 3.07 15.27 -6.61
N ALA A 344 4.18 15.55 -5.92
CA ALA A 344 5.50 15.51 -6.52
C ALA A 344 5.89 14.11 -7.03
N ASN A 345 5.56 13.05 -6.30
CA ASN A 345 5.82 11.67 -6.73
C ASN A 345 5.01 11.32 -7.98
N LEU A 346 3.72 11.66 -8.01
CA LEU A 346 2.85 11.42 -9.16
C LEU A 346 3.26 12.24 -10.38
N ALA A 347 3.62 13.51 -10.19
CA ALA A 347 4.13 14.34 -11.28
C ALA A 347 5.44 13.77 -11.86
N ALA A 348 6.33 13.25 -11.01
CA ALA A 348 7.53 12.55 -11.47
C ALA A 348 7.17 11.29 -12.27
N PHE A 349 6.21 10.49 -11.79
CA PHE A 349 5.70 9.33 -12.53
C PHE A 349 5.13 9.72 -13.90
N VAL A 350 4.26 10.74 -13.97
CA VAL A 350 3.70 11.28 -15.21
C VAL A 350 4.83 11.68 -16.17
N ALA A 351 5.88 12.33 -15.66
CA ALA A 351 7.06 12.68 -16.46
C ALA A 351 7.81 11.44 -17.00
N THR A 352 7.96 10.36 -16.21
CA THR A 352 8.56 9.11 -16.70
C THR A 352 7.78 8.46 -17.84
N LYS A 353 6.48 8.76 -17.94
CA LYS A 353 5.58 8.32 -19.02
C LYS A 353 5.47 9.35 -20.16
N GLY A 354 6.40 10.29 -20.26
CA GLY A 354 6.42 11.31 -21.32
C GLY A 354 5.30 12.35 -21.22
N GLY A 355 4.75 12.55 -20.02
CA GLY A 355 3.67 13.52 -19.76
C GLY A 355 2.27 13.02 -20.13
N LYS A 356 2.14 11.78 -20.63
CA LYS A 356 0.86 11.17 -21.03
C LYS A 356 0.80 9.72 -20.56
N PRO A 357 0.65 9.47 -19.26
CA PRO A 357 0.48 8.11 -18.75
C PRO A 357 -0.79 7.48 -19.32
N SER A 358 -0.79 6.15 -19.44
CA SER A 358 -2.02 5.42 -19.75
C SER A 358 -3.05 5.64 -18.62
N THR A 359 -4.35 5.55 -18.94
CA THR A 359 -5.41 5.68 -17.92
C THR A 359 -5.25 4.66 -16.80
N ALA A 360 -4.88 3.42 -17.13
CA ALA A 360 -4.68 2.36 -16.14
C ALA A 360 -3.44 2.61 -15.28
N ASP A 361 -2.31 2.95 -15.92
CA ASP A 361 -1.04 3.22 -15.26
C ASP A 361 -1.16 4.36 -14.25
N PHE A 362 -1.79 5.47 -14.65
CA PHE A 362 -1.99 6.63 -13.79
C PHE A 362 -2.93 6.31 -12.62
N PHE A 363 -4.05 5.63 -12.92
CA PHE A 363 -5.04 5.29 -11.92
C PHE A 363 -4.47 4.33 -10.86
N GLU A 364 -3.65 3.36 -11.27
CA GLU A 364 -3.01 2.44 -10.33
C GLU A 364 -1.97 3.15 -9.45
N GLU A 365 -1.12 4.00 -10.02
CA GLU A 365 -0.12 4.74 -9.25
C GLU A 365 -0.77 5.66 -8.22
N ILE A 366 -1.83 6.42 -8.59
CA ILE A 366 -2.50 7.31 -7.64
C ILE A 366 -3.23 6.52 -6.54
N ARG A 367 -3.77 5.34 -6.85
CA ARG A 367 -4.34 4.43 -5.84
C ARG A 367 -3.28 3.91 -4.87
N MET A 368 -2.10 3.56 -5.38
CA MET A 368 -0.97 3.12 -4.55
C MET A 368 -0.52 4.23 -3.59
N GLN A 369 -0.44 5.47 -4.06
CA GLN A 369 -0.13 6.61 -3.19
C GLN A 369 -1.25 6.87 -2.16
N GLN A 370 -2.51 6.75 -2.56
CA GLN A 370 -3.67 6.88 -1.66
C GLN A 370 -3.61 5.88 -0.50
N LEU A 371 -3.30 4.62 -0.79
CA LEU A 371 -3.14 3.59 0.24
C LEU A 371 -1.92 3.85 1.13
N ALA A 372 -0.81 4.32 0.55
CA ALA A 372 0.44 4.55 1.29
C ALA A 372 0.40 5.76 2.23
N LYS A 373 -0.47 6.74 1.94
CA LYS A 373 -0.49 8.07 2.58
C LYS A 373 -1.81 8.43 3.24
N VAL A 374 -2.88 7.69 2.95
CA VAL A 374 -4.22 7.81 3.54
C VAL A 374 -4.82 9.20 3.33
N PHE A 375 -5.55 9.34 2.23
CA PHE A 375 -6.34 10.51 1.91
C PHE A 375 -7.62 10.10 1.18
N ASP A 376 -8.66 10.92 1.27
CA ASP A 376 -9.99 10.59 0.74
C ASP A 376 -10.09 10.73 -0.78
N THR A 377 -11.29 10.52 -1.31
CA THR A 377 -11.61 10.60 -2.74
C THR A 377 -11.51 12.02 -3.30
N LYS A 378 -11.87 13.05 -2.53
CA LYS A 378 -11.81 14.45 -2.97
C LYS A 378 -10.37 14.92 -3.08
N VAL A 379 -9.54 14.58 -2.09
CA VAL A 379 -8.09 14.84 -2.09
C VAL A 379 -7.41 14.05 -3.21
N ARG A 380 -7.86 12.83 -3.50
CA ARG A 380 -7.35 12.06 -4.65
C ARG A 380 -7.60 12.78 -5.98
N LEU A 381 -8.78 13.34 -6.19
CA LEU A 381 -9.07 14.09 -7.40
C LEU A 381 -8.25 15.39 -7.46
N TYR A 382 -8.10 16.11 -6.34
CA TYR A 382 -7.21 17.27 -6.23
C TYR A 382 -5.75 16.93 -6.61
N VAL A 383 -5.21 15.84 -6.05
CA VAL A 383 -3.87 15.31 -6.38
C VAL A 383 -3.77 14.93 -7.85
N ALA A 384 -4.83 14.37 -8.44
CA ALA A 384 -4.87 14.06 -9.87
C ALA A 384 -4.75 15.32 -10.73
N PHE A 385 -5.50 16.38 -10.41
CA PHE A 385 -5.41 17.67 -11.09
C PHE A 385 -4.00 18.26 -11.01
N GLU A 386 -3.43 18.35 -9.81
CA GLU A 386 -2.08 18.89 -9.59
C GLU A 386 -0.99 18.11 -10.33
N SER A 387 -1.05 16.78 -10.28
CA SER A 387 0.00 15.93 -10.87
C SER A 387 -0.06 15.85 -12.39
N LEU A 388 -1.25 16.00 -13.00
CA LEU A 388 -1.44 15.97 -14.44
C LEU A 388 -1.29 17.35 -15.09
N CYS A 389 -1.93 18.37 -14.51
CA CYS A 389 -2.02 19.71 -15.08
C CYS A 389 -0.98 20.69 -14.52
N GLY A 390 -0.26 20.31 -13.46
CA GLY A 390 0.67 21.20 -12.76
C GLY A 390 -0.05 22.39 -12.13
N SER A 391 0.62 23.53 -12.02
CA SER A 391 0.09 24.73 -11.35
C SER A 391 -0.74 25.67 -12.25
N THR A 392 -1.06 25.27 -13.49
CA THR A 392 -1.76 26.10 -14.48
C THR A 392 -2.82 25.32 -15.26
N MET A 393 -3.80 24.73 -14.58
CA MET A 393 -4.89 24.00 -15.22
C MET A 393 -5.89 24.95 -15.88
N ASP A 394 -6.11 24.73 -17.17
CA ASP A 394 -7.14 25.37 -17.97
C ASP A 394 -8.05 24.32 -18.64
N ALA A 395 -9.04 24.77 -19.41
CA ALA A 395 -9.94 23.89 -20.16
C ALA A 395 -9.19 22.88 -21.05
N LYS A 396 -8.06 23.27 -21.65
CA LYS A 396 -7.26 22.38 -22.51
C LYS A 396 -6.55 21.31 -21.68
N GLY A 397 -6.04 21.66 -20.50
CA GLY A 397 -5.47 20.71 -19.55
C GLY A 397 -6.49 19.65 -19.12
N VAL A 398 -7.72 20.06 -18.80
CA VAL A 398 -8.83 19.15 -18.47
C VAL A 398 -9.10 18.18 -19.63
N SER A 399 -9.32 18.69 -20.85
CA SER A 399 -9.59 17.83 -22.01
C SER A 399 -8.39 16.95 -22.40
N GLN A 400 -7.15 17.39 -22.16
CA GLN A 400 -5.95 16.59 -22.43
C GLN A 400 -5.89 15.32 -21.57
N TYR A 401 -6.38 15.41 -20.34
CA TYR A 401 -6.31 14.34 -19.35
C TYR A 401 -7.67 13.79 -18.95
N SER A 402 -8.71 14.04 -19.76
CA SER A 402 -10.10 13.71 -19.40
C SER A 402 -10.26 12.24 -19.05
N LYS A 403 -9.71 11.32 -19.85
CA LYS A 403 -9.78 9.88 -19.58
C LYS A 403 -9.14 9.46 -18.25
N GLN A 404 -8.02 10.08 -17.86
CA GLN A 404 -7.35 9.79 -16.60
C GLN A 404 -8.18 10.29 -15.42
N ILE A 405 -8.71 11.51 -15.54
CA ILE A 405 -9.53 12.17 -14.51
C ILE A 405 -10.89 11.49 -14.36
N GLU A 406 -11.58 11.22 -15.47
CA GLU A 406 -12.85 10.49 -15.53
C GLU A 406 -12.72 9.12 -14.84
N LYS A 407 -11.60 8.42 -15.03
CA LYS A 407 -11.36 7.14 -14.34
C LYS A 407 -11.29 7.31 -12.82
N VAL A 408 -10.71 8.40 -12.32
CA VAL A 408 -10.64 8.72 -10.88
C VAL A 408 -12.03 9.02 -10.31
N ILE A 409 -12.85 9.76 -11.06
CA ILE A 409 -14.23 10.16 -10.71
C ILE A 409 -15.16 8.95 -10.72
N THR A 410 -15.24 8.24 -11.84
CA THR A 410 -16.14 7.10 -12.04
C THR A 410 -15.81 5.92 -11.11
N ASN A 411 -14.54 5.70 -10.77
CA ASN A 411 -14.16 4.65 -9.82
C ASN A 411 -14.71 4.90 -8.41
N ALA A 412 -14.74 6.16 -7.96
CA ALA A 412 -15.28 6.51 -6.65
C ALA A 412 -16.78 6.83 -6.67
N LYS A 413 -17.41 6.92 -7.85
CA LYS A 413 -18.78 7.45 -8.00
C LYS A 413 -18.92 8.82 -7.33
N MET A 414 -17.96 9.71 -7.61
CA MET A 414 -17.91 11.01 -6.96
C MET A 414 -19.14 11.85 -7.30
N SER A 415 -19.62 12.63 -6.33
CA SER A 415 -20.71 13.59 -6.56
C SER A 415 -20.20 14.89 -7.17
N THR A 416 -21.11 15.69 -7.76
CA THR A 416 -20.81 17.05 -8.23
C THR A 416 -20.10 17.88 -7.17
N ALA A 417 -20.57 17.85 -5.92
CA ALA A 417 -19.97 18.60 -4.82
C ALA A 417 -18.51 18.17 -4.54
N GLU A 418 -18.19 16.87 -4.66
CA GLU A 418 -16.82 16.39 -4.48
C GLU A 418 -15.88 16.81 -5.62
N VAL A 419 -16.39 16.85 -6.85
CA VAL A 419 -15.63 17.35 -8.01
C VAL A 419 -15.36 18.85 -7.87
N LEU A 420 -16.38 19.62 -7.49
CA LEU A 420 -16.27 21.07 -7.27
C LEU A 420 -15.35 21.40 -6.09
N TRP A 421 -15.40 20.63 -5.01
CA TRP A 421 -14.45 20.72 -3.89
C TRP A 421 -12.99 20.58 -4.38
N ALA A 422 -12.71 19.57 -5.19
CA ALA A 422 -11.35 19.31 -5.69
C ALA A 422 -10.85 20.42 -6.63
N LEU A 423 -11.74 20.98 -7.45
CA LEU A 423 -11.45 22.16 -8.28
C LEU A 423 -11.18 23.39 -7.43
N GLY A 424 -11.97 23.63 -6.39
CA GLY A 424 -11.77 24.72 -5.45
C GLY A 424 -10.43 24.60 -4.71
N ALA A 425 -10.10 23.42 -4.20
CA ALA A 425 -8.81 23.11 -3.59
C ALA A 425 -7.65 23.40 -4.54
N TYR A 426 -7.79 23.00 -5.80
CA TYR A 426 -6.82 23.28 -6.86
C TYR A 426 -6.60 24.77 -7.09
N VAL A 427 -7.66 25.56 -7.21
CA VAL A 427 -7.57 27.02 -7.40
C VAL A 427 -6.99 27.71 -6.18
N LYS A 428 -7.35 27.27 -4.97
CA LYS A 428 -6.79 27.80 -3.71
C LYS A 428 -5.29 27.54 -3.61
N ALA A 429 -4.83 26.36 -4.01
CA ALA A 429 -3.40 26.02 -4.09
C ALA A 429 -2.68 26.76 -5.22
N ASN A 430 -3.39 27.06 -6.33
CA ASN A 430 -2.84 27.71 -7.52
C ASN A 430 -3.65 28.96 -7.92
N PRO A 431 -3.52 30.09 -7.19
CA PRO A 431 -4.33 31.29 -7.46
C PRO A 431 -4.19 31.85 -8.88
N GLY A 432 -3.11 31.51 -9.59
CA GLY A 432 -2.90 31.87 -11.00
C GLY A 432 -3.93 31.26 -11.95
N SER A 433 -4.52 30.11 -11.60
CA SER A 433 -5.51 29.39 -12.40
C SER A 433 -6.91 30.01 -12.32
N LEU A 434 -7.16 30.91 -11.36
CA LEU A 434 -8.46 31.55 -11.16
C LEU A 434 -8.99 32.25 -12.42
N LYS A 435 -8.11 32.88 -13.21
CA LYS A 435 -8.51 33.58 -14.44
C LYS A 435 -9.10 32.64 -15.51
N ALA A 436 -8.70 31.39 -15.51
CA ALA A 436 -9.19 30.38 -16.44
C ALA A 436 -10.41 29.61 -15.89
N TYR A 437 -10.77 29.83 -14.63
CA TYR A 437 -11.68 28.96 -13.88
C TYR A 437 -13.04 28.77 -14.55
N ALA A 438 -13.67 29.84 -15.05
CA ALA A 438 -14.97 29.73 -15.72
C ALA A 438 -14.95 28.77 -16.92
N MET A 439 -13.88 28.84 -17.73
CA MET A 439 -13.72 27.96 -18.89
C MET A 439 -13.32 26.54 -18.47
N THR A 440 -12.51 26.39 -17.42
CA THR A 440 -12.17 25.10 -16.83
C THR A 440 -13.41 24.40 -16.27
N LEU A 441 -14.27 25.13 -15.56
CA LEU A 441 -15.53 24.63 -15.01
C LEU A 441 -16.49 24.23 -16.12
N LYS A 442 -16.59 25.02 -17.20
CA LYS A 442 -17.33 24.62 -18.39
C LYS A 442 -16.79 23.33 -18.99
N ALA A 443 -15.48 23.18 -19.12
CA ALA A 443 -14.88 21.95 -19.66
C ALA A 443 -15.16 20.73 -18.77
N VAL A 444 -15.21 20.91 -17.45
CA VAL A 444 -15.61 19.86 -16.51
C VAL A 444 -17.09 19.48 -16.66
N PHE A 445 -17.96 20.47 -16.88
CA PHE A 445 -19.38 20.25 -17.16
C PHE A 445 -19.58 19.52 -18.51
N ASP A 446 -18.88 19.94 -19.56
CA ASP A 446 -18.94 19.33 -20.90
C ASP A 446 -18.46 17.86 -20.92
N GLU A 447 -17.70 17.41 -19.90
CA GLU A 447 -17.26 16.01 -19.73
C GLU A 447 -18.24 15.18 -18.88
N ASP A 448 -19.42 15.71 -18.57
CA ASP A 448 -20.47 15.07 -17.76
C ASP A 448 -20.03 14.68 -16.33
N TRP A 449 -19.03 15.37 -15.78
CA TRP A 449 -18.54 15.10 -14.41
C TRP A 449 -19.37 15.79 -13.33
N CYS A 450 -20.20 16.77 -13.72
CA CYS A 450 -21.06 17.53 -12.84
C CYS A 450 -22.47 17.60 -13.42
N GLU A 451 -23.47 17.28 -12.61
CA GLU A 451 -24.88 17.50 -12.94
C GLU A 451 -25.22 18.99 -12.85
N GLU A 452 -25.93 19.53 -13.85
CA GLU A 452 -26.30 20.94 -13.95
C GLU A 452 -26.97 21.48 -12.68
N LYS A 453 -28.07 20.84 -12.27
CA LYS A 453 -28.83 21.22 -11.09
C LYS A 453 -27.97 21.25 -9.83
N LYS A 454 -27.12 20.22 -9.64
CA LYS A 454 -26.22 20.14 -8.48
C LYS A 454 -25.11 21.18 -8.50
N LEU A 455 -24.66 21.56 -9.69
CA LEU A 455 -23.66 22.62 -9.86
C LEU A 455 -24.26 23.99 -9.50
N LEU A 456 -25.51 24.25 -9.93
CA LEU A 456 -26.25 25.46 -9.56
C LEU A 456 -26.54 25.50 -8.06
N GLU A 457 -27.05 24.41 -7.46
CA GLU A 457 -27.27 24.30 -6.01
C GLU A 457 -25.97 24.62 -5.24
N TYR A 458 -24.85 23.99 -5.63
CA TYR A 458 -23.56 24.20 -4.97
C TYR A 458 -23.12 25.66 -4.92
N TYR A 459 -23.28 26.39 -6.02
CA TYR A 459 -22.84 27.79 -6.10
C TYR A 459 -23.90 28.81 -5.68
N ASN A 460 -25.15 28.66 -6.09
CA ASN A 460 -26.19 29.67 -5.87
C ASN A 460 -26.83 29.56 -4.49
N GLU A 461 -26.94 28.34 -3.95
CA GLU A 461 -27.46 28.09 -2.60
C GLU A 461 -26.35 28.03 -1.55
N ASP A 462 -25.11 28.33 -1.95
CA ASP A 462 -23.94 28.39 -1.06
C ASP A 462 -23.63 27.07 -0.32
N GLU A 463 -24.02 25.91 -0.87
CA GLU A 463 -23.71 24.61 -0.24
C GLU A 463 -22.19 24.37 -0.09
N GLY A 464 -21.39 24.99 -0.95
CA GLY A 464 -19.93 24.93 -0.92
C GLY A 464 -19.26 26.04 -0.09
N GLU A 465 -19.97 26.84 0.70
CA GLU A 465 -19.39 28.03 1.37
C GLU A 465 -18.11 27.74 2.17
N ASP A 466 -18.07 26.58 2.85
CA ASP A 466 -16.93 26.12 3.66
C ASP A 466 -15.81 25.45 2.84
N ASP A 467 -16.05 25.19 1.55
CA ASP A 467 -15.10 24.48 0.69
C ASP A 467 -13.93 25.37 0.27
N PRO A 468 -12.74 24.78 0.05
CA PRO A 468 -11.55 25.54 -0.29
C PRO A 468 -11.75 26.32 -1.60
N GLY A 469 -11.55 27.63 -1.56
CA GLY A 469 -11.55 28.48 -2.76
C GLY A 469 -12.95 28.84 -3.27
N PHE A 470 -14.02 28.42 -2.59
CA PHE A 470 -15.40 28.60 -3.03
C PHE A 470 -15.73 30.04 -3.43
N ALA A 471 -15.49 31.02 -2.56
CA ALA A 471 -15.85 32.41 -2.82
C ALA A 471 -15.18 32.99 -4.10
N ASP A 472 -13.91 32.67 -4.32
CA ASP A 472 -13.17 33.11 -5.50
C ASP A 472 -13.66 32.36 -6.76
N CYS A 473 -13.87 31.05 -6.65
CA CYS A 473 -14.42 30.20 -7.70
C CYS A 473 -15.81 30.66 -8.14
N LYS A 474 -16.75 30.89 -7.19
CA LYS A 474 -18.10 31.40 -7.41
C LYS A 474 -18.07 32.72 -8.19
N LYS A 475 -17.24 33.66 -7.72
CA LYS A 475 -17.08 34.96 -8.38
C LYS A 475 -16.54 34.82 -9.80
N SER A 476 -15.56 33.95 -10.02
CA SER A 476 -15.00 33.73 -11.35
C SER A 476 -15.97 32.98 -12.27
N ALA A 477 -16.78 32.06 -11.74
CA ALA A 477 -17.72 31.24 -12.49
C ALA A 477 -19.03 31.96 -12.85
N ALA A 478 -19.32 33.11 -12.24
CA ALA A 478 -20.58 33.84 -12.42
C ALA A 478 -21.06 33.99 -13.90
N PRO A 479 -20.20 34.27 -14.90
CA PRO A 479 -20.65 34.31 -16.30
C PRO A 479 -21.14 32.96 -16.83
N PHE A 480 -20.52 31.86 -16.40
CA PHE A 480 -20.89 30.50 -16.79
C PHE A 480 -22.16 30.03 -16.05
N LEU A 481 -22.26 30.32 -14.76
CA LEU A 481 -23.47 29.99 -13.97
C LEU A 481 -24.70 30.68 -14.53
N LYS A 482 -24.59 31.96 -14.89
CA LYS A 482 -25.67 32.70 -15.55
C LYS A 482 -26.06 32.09 -16.90
N TRP A 483 -25.09 31.57 -17.65
CA TRP A 483 -25.36 30.91 -18.93
C TRP A 483 -26.13 29.59 -18.73
N LEU A 484 -25.75 28.78 -17.73
CA LEU A 484 -26.48 27.55 -17.36
C LEU A 484 -27.94 27.86 -16.99
N GLU A 485 -28.17 28.84 -16.10
CA GLU A 485 -29.52 29.23 -15.68
C GLU A 485 -30.45 29.65 -16.85
N THR A 486 -29.88 30.23 -17.90
CA THR A 486 -30.66 30.66 -19.07
C THR A 486 -30.82 29.58 -20.14
N ALA A 487 -29.97 28.55 -20.13
CA ALA A 487 -30.08 27.46 -21.10
C ALA A 487 -31.31 26.59 -20.81
N ASP A 488 -31.66 26.42 -19.53
CA ASP A 488 -32.83 25.65 -19.08
C ASP A 488 -34.17 26.36 -19.38
N SER A 489 -34.17 27.71 -19.53
CA SER A 489 -35.42 28.47 -19.77
C SER A 489 -35.89 28.50 -21.22
N ASP A 490 -35.04 28.11 -22.19
CA ASP A 490 -35.37 28.12 -23.62
C ASP A 490 -35.87 26.76 -24.14
N ASP A 491 -35.74 25.67 -23.36
CA ASP A 491 -36.16 24.31 -23.76
C ASP A 491 -37.59 23.92 -23.30
N ASP A 492 -38.24 24.73 -22.45
CA ASP A 492 -39.59 24.46 -21.91
C ASP A 492 -40.76 25.11 -22.70
N ASP A 493 -40.48 25.85 -23.80
CA ASP A 493 -41.49 26.68 -24.50
C ASP A 493 -42.06 26.10 -25.81
N ASP A 494 -41.73 24.86 -26.21
CA ASP A 494 -42.09 24.33 -27.56
C ASP A 494 -43.16 23.21 -27.58
N ASP A 495 -43.92 22.99 -26.51
CA ASP A 495 -44.97 21.95 -26.43
C ASP A 495 -46.38 22.48 -26.07
N SER A 496 -46.76 23.65 -26.59
CA SER A 496 -48.17 24.04 -26.65
C SER A 496 -48.52 24.84 -27.90
N ASP A 497 -48.78 24.15 -29.02
CA ASP A 497 -49.83 24.54 -29.96
C ASP A 497 -50.05 23.45 -31.02
N SER A 498 -51.05 22.59 -30.78
CA SER A 498 -51.75 21.83 -31.82
C SER A 498 -53.11 21.40 -31.28
N ASP A 499 -54.05 22.34 -31.26
CA ASP A 499 -55.50 22.09 -31.16
C ASP A 499 -56.12 22.04 -32.57
#